data_AF-A0A3S1IAZ3-F1
#
_entry.id   AF-A0A3S1IAZ3-F1
#
_cell.length_a   1.000
_cell.length_b   1.000
_cell.length_c   1.000
_cell.angle_alpha   90.00
_cell.angle_beta   90.00
_cell.angle_gamma   90.00
#
_symmetry.space_group_name_H-M   'P 1'
#
loop_
_entity.id
_entity.type
_entity.pdbx_description
1 polymer ?
#
loop_
_entity_poly.entity_id
_entity_poly.type
_entity_poly.pdbx_seq_one_letter_code
_entity_poly.pdbx_strand_id
1 'polypeptide(L)'
;MTGSAQCPHIEFAFQVNVARFEDDTIKQADITGKCVNCGQPLVFFCDLPMGVSWTHPTLSVDAQELRLPVLVLGDEVDQKKPRPSFSVRTS
;
A
#
# COMPACT_ATOMS: atom_id res chain seq x y z
N MET A 1 -27.28 10.30 -8.79
CA MET A 1 -26.00 10.98 -9.03
C MET A 1 -25.79 10.98 -10.53
N THR A 2 -26.19 12.07 -11.17
CA THR A 2 -26.22 12.27 -12.63
C THR A 2 -24.81 12.34 -13.18
N GLY A 3 -24.53 11.57 -14.23
CA GLY A 3 -23.25 11.57 -14.92
C GLY A 3 -22.91 12.93 -15.50
N SER A 4 -21.66 13.35 -15.33
CA SER A 4 -21.03 14.43 -16.07
C SER A 4 -19.89 13.85 -16.90
N ALA A 5 -19.88 14.20 -18.17
CA ALA A 5 -18.94 13.73 -19.18
C ALA A 5 -17.47 13.92 -18.76
N GLN A 6 -16.64 12.95 -19.19
CA GLN A 6 -15.20 12.77 -19.04
C GLN A 6 -14.66 12.38 -17.64
N CYS A 7 -14.54 11.07 -17.39
CA CYS A 7 -13.66 10.54 -16.34
C CYS A 7 -12.41 9.86 -16.93
N PRO A 8 -11.29 10.57 -17.07
CA PRO A 8 -9.97 10.00 -17.31
C PRO A 8 -9.08 10.10 -16.05
N HIS A 9 -9.65 9.80 -14.88
CA HIS A 9 -8.99 9.64 -13.57
C HIS A 9 -7.80 10.59 -13.28
N ILE A 10 -8.10 11.85 -12.93
CA ILE A 10 -7.10 12.89 -12.60
C ILE A 10 -6.87 12.99 -11.08
N GLU A 11 -7.92 12.72 -10.30
CA GLU A 11 -7.92 12.87 -8.84
C GLU A 11 -8.25 11.55 -8.15
N PHE A 12 -7.48 11.24 -7.13
CA PHE A 12 -7.54 9.99 -6.38
C PHE A 12 -7.56 10.26 -4.89
N ALA A 13 -8.41 9.51 -4.17
CA ALA A 13 -8.38 9.45 -2.71
C ALA A 13 -7.75 8.12 -2.31
N PHE A 14 -6.75 8.20 -1.42
CA PHE A 14 -6.10 7.03 -0.83
C PHE A 14 -6.50 6.92 0.64
N GLN A 15 -6.68 5.68 1.08
CA GLN A 15 -6.79 5.35 2.49
C GLN A 15 -5.60 4.48 2.87
N VAL A 16 -4.91 4.88 3.95
CA VAL A 16 -3.77 4.17 4.49
C VAL A 16 -4.11 3.75 5.92
N ASN A 17 -4.18 2.44 6.14
CA ASN A 17 -4.38 1.86 7.47
C ASN A 17 -3.05 1.26 7.93
N VAL A 18 -2.55 1.68 9.09
CA VAL A 18 -1.31 1.13 9.64
C VAL A 18 -1.65 0.25 10.84
N ALA A 19 -1.49 -1.05 10.67
CA ALA A 19 -1.63 -2.03 11.73
C ALA A 19 -0.25 -2.33 12.35
N ARG A 20 -0.23 -2.44 13.68
CA ARG A 20 0.92 -2.93 14.42
C ARG A 20 0.63 -4.35 14.89
N PHE A 21 1.63 -5.20 14.78
CA PHE A 21 1.64 -6.49 15.46
C PHE A 21 2.43 -6.34 16.77
N GLU A 22 1.90 -6.87 17.86
CA GLU A 22 2.36 -6.54 19.22
C GLU A 22 3.83 -6.92 19.47
N ASP A 23 4.32 -7.96 18.78
CA ASP A 23 5.63 -8.56 19.00
C ASP A 23 6.75 -8.04 18.08
N ASP A 24 6.48 -7.09 17.19
CA ASP A 24 7.47 -6.58 16.23
C ASP A 24 7.47 -5.04 16.15
N THR A 25 8.62 -4.47 15.77
CA THR A 25 8.73 -3.03 15.45
C THR A 25 8.21 -2.73 14.05
N ILE A 26 8.19 -3.76 13.19
CA ILE A 26 7.63 -3.72 11.84
C ILE A 26 6.10 -3.56 11.93
N LYS A 27 5.60 -2.58 11.19
CA LYS A 27 4.17 -2.30 11.03
C LYS A 27 3.78 -2.64 9.60
N GLN A 28 2.50 -2.92 9.38
CA GLN A 28 1.97 -3.14 8.03
C GLN A 28 1.07 -1.97 7.66
N ALA A 29 1.40 -1.29 6.57
CA ALA A 29 0.59 -0.24 5.98
C ALA A 29 -0.21 -0.82 4.81
N ASP A 30 -1.53 -0.88 4.96
CA ASP A 30 -2.45 -1.30 3.92
C ASP A 30 -2.98 -0.05 3.21
N ILE A 31 -2.74 0.03 1.90
CA ILE A 31 -3.06 1.17 1.06
C ILE A 31 -4.12 0.75 0.06
N THR A 32 -5.26 1.43 0.09
CA THR A 32 -6.31 1.33 -0.93
C THR A 32 -6.54 2.69 -1.56
N GLY A 33 -7.09 2.71 -2.76
CA GLY A 33 -7.40 3.98 -3.42
C GLY A 33 -8.57 3.87 -4.38
N LYS A 34 -9.17 5.02 -4.66
CA LYS A 34 -10.27 5.14 -5.63
C LYS A 34 -10.24 6.49 -6.31
N CYS A 35 -10.76 6.57 -7.54
CA CYS A 35 -10.99 7.87 -8.16
C CYS A 35 -12.08 8.63 -7.40
N VAL A 36 -11.83 9.90 -7.10
CA VAL A 36 -12.79 10.77 -6.39
C VAL A 36 -14.06 11.00 -7.22
N ASN A 37 -13.93 11.04 -8.55
CA ASN A 37 -15.00 11.47 -9.45
C ASN A 37 -15.94 10.34 -9.87
N CYS A 38 -15.42 9.17 -10.24
CA CYS A 38 -16.23 8.02 -10.66
C CYS A 38 -16.35 6.93 -9.59
N GLY A 39 -15.55 6.99 -8.52
CA GLY A 39 -15.54 6.00 -7.46
C GLY A 39 -14.90 4.66 -7.81
N GLN A 40 -14.36 4.48 -9.03
CA GLN A 40 -13.71 3.24 -9.41
C GLN A 40 -12.47 2.98 -8.54
N PRO A 41 -12.27 1.75 -8.05
CA PRO A 41 -11.10 1.40 -7.27
C PRO A 41 -9.84 1.44 -8.13
N LEU A 42 -8.73 1.82 -7.50
CA LEU A 42 -7.41 1.69 -8.11
C LEU A 42 -6.97 0.23 -8.08
N VAL A 43 -6.40 -0.22 -9.19
CA VAL A 43 -5.74 -1.53 -9.30
C VAL A 43 -4.24 -1.29 -9.39
N PHE A 44 -3.49 -1.84 -8.44
CA PHE A 44 -2.03 -1.76 -8.41
C PHE A 44 -1.44 -2.71 -9.46
N PHE A 45 -1.05 -2.14 -10.61
CA PHE A 45 -0.44 -2.89 -11.70
C PHE A 45 1.08 -2.97 -11.52
N CYS A 46 1.54 -3.94 -10.73
CA CYS A 46 2.97 -4.20 -10.48
C CYS A 46 3.21 -5.69 -10.22
N ASP A 47 4.45 -6.12 -10.43
CA ASP A 47 4.87 -7.52 -10.21
C ASP A 47 5.21 -7.76 -8.73
N LEU A 48 4.17 -7.77 -7.90
CA LEU A 48 4.27 -8.06 -6.48
C LEU A 48 3.53 -9.36 -6.13
N PRO A 49 4.05 -10.14 -5.17
CA PRO A 49 3.39 -11.36 -4.74
C PRO A 49 2.04 -11.05 -4.06
N MET A 50 1.09 -11.95 -4.23
CA MET A 50 -0.22 -11.88 -3.57
C MET A 50 -0.11 -12.42 -2.14
N GLY A 51 -0.79 -11.78 -1.19
CA GLY A 51 -0.91 -12.28 0.18
C GLY A 51 -0.47 -11.28 1.24
N VAL A 52 0.18 -11.78 2.30
CA VAL A 52 0.71 -10.97 3.40
C VAL A 52 2.16 -11.37 3.60
N SER A 53 3.03 -10.38 3.73
CA SER A 53 4.44 -10.59 4.01
C SER A 53 4.99 -9.52 4.93
N TRP A 54 5.90 -9.94 5.80
CA TRP A 54 6.61 -9.10 6.77
C TRP A 54 7.90 -8.51 6.19
N THR A 55 8.39 -9.10 5.10
CA THR A 55 9.72 -8.84 4.56
C THR A 55 9.67 -8.22 3.18
N HIS A 56 8.48 -8.11 2.57
CA HIS A 56 8.30 -7.47 1.27
C HIS A 56 6.87 -7.00 1.04
N PRO A 57 6.65 -6.03 0.14
CA PRO A 57 5.34 -5.63 -0.32
C PRO A 57 4.54 -6.77 -0.92
N THR A 58 3.25 -6.79 -0.66
CA THR A 58 2.32 -7.75 -1.25
C THR A 58 1.05 -7.04 -1.74
N LEU A 59 0.30 -7.71 -2.60
CA LEU A 59 -1.00 -7.26 -3.08
C LEU A 59 -2.13 -8.13 -2.50
N SER A 60 -3.33 -7.56 -2.38
CA SER A 60 -4.55 -8.36 -2.27
C SER A 60 -4.80 -9.14 -3.56
N VAL A 61 -5.60 -10.21 -3.47
CA VAL A 61 -5.91 -11.11 -4.60
C VAL A 61 -6.55 -10.39 -5.79
N ASP A 62 -7.27 -9.30 -5.55
CA ASP A 62 -7.89 -8.44 -6.57
C ASP A 62 -6.99 -7.26 -7.00
N ALA A 63 -5.78 -7.18 -6.45
CA ALA A 63 -4.80 -6.12 -6.64
C ALA A 63 -5.32 -4.70 -6.32
N GLN A 64 -6.34 -4.55 -5.47
CA GLN A 64 -6.87 -3.25 -5.06
C GLN A 64 -6.32 -2.73 -3.72
N GLU A 65 -5.50 -3.54 -3.04
CA GLU A 65 -4.83 -3.20 -1.79
C GLU A 65 -3.34 -3.53 -1.89
N LEU A 66 -2.50 -2.54 -1.59
CA LEU A 66 -1.06 -2.68 -1.47
C LEU A 66 -0.68 -2.73 0.01
N ARG A 67 0.03 -3.79 0.41
CA ARG A 67 0.45 -4.04 1.79
C ARG A 67 1.95 -3.85 1.91
N LEU A 68 2.36 -2.86 2.68
CA LEU A 68 3.76 -2.45 2.82
C LEU A 68 4.25 -2.66 4.24
N PRO A 69 5.34 -3.43 4.45
CA PRO A 69 6.09 -3.37 5.69
C PRO A 69 6.71 -1.96 5.85
N VAL A 70 6.39 -1.28 6.94
CA VAL A 70 6.88 0.06 7.25
C VAL A 70 7.46 0.12 8.66
N LEU A 71 8.35 1.09 8.86
CA LEU A 71 8.99 1.40 10.12
C LEU A 71 8.85 2.90 10.38
N VAL A 72 8.76 3.29 11.66
CA VAL A 72 8.83 4.70 12.01
C VAL A 72 10.30 5.09 12.05
N LEU A 73 10.62 6.29 11.57
CA LEU A 73 11.99 6.80 11.63
C LEU A 73 12.46 6.80 13.09
N GLY A 74 13.56 6.08 13.36
CA GLY A 74 14.10 5.92 14.71
C GLY A 74 13.72 4.61 15.41
N ASP A 75 12.81 3.80 14.86
CA ASP A 75 12.55 2.45 15.37
C ASP A 75 13.80 1.56 15.21
N GLU A 76 14.12 0.80 16.27
CA GLU A 76 15.15 -0.23 16.18
C GLU A 76 14.64 -1.38 15.30
N VAL A 77 15.42 -1.70 14.27
CA VAL A 77 15.12 -2.80 13.34
C VAL A 77 16.08 -3.93 13.62
N ASP A 78 15.55 -5.13 13.81
CA ASP A 78 16.38 -6.33 13.82
C ASP A 78 17.05 -6.50 12.45
N GLN A 79 18.34 -6.20 12.38
CA GLN A 79 19.14 -6.27 11.14
C GLN A 79 19.32 -7.71 10.64
N LYS A 80 19.02 -8.71 11.47
CA LYS A 80 19.05 -10.12 11.06
C LYS A 80 17.83 -10.50 10.20
N LYS A 81 16.77 -9.70 10.22
CA LYS A 81 15.59 -9.91 9.35
C LYS A 81 15.88 -9.38 7.95
N PRO A 82 15.63 -10.19 6.89
CA PRO A 82 15.85 -9.75 5.52
C PRO A 82 14.96 -8.54 5.20
N ARG A 83 15.58 -7.46 4.70
CA ARG A 83 14.85 -6.25 4.29
C ARG A 83 14.28 -6.40 2.88
N PRO A 84 13.10 -5.83 2.60
CA PRO A 84 12.61 -5.70 1.24
C PRO A 84 13.61 -4.91 0.38
N SER A 85 13.82 -5.33 -0.86
CA SER A 85 14.69 -4.67 -1.84
C SER A 85 14.02 -3.54 -2.63
N PHE A 86 12.86 -3.02 -2.19
CA PHE A 86 12.21 -1.89 -2.87
C PHE A 86 12.56 -0.56 -2.19
N SER A 87 12.80 0.47 -3.00
CA SER A 87 13.08 1.82 -2.53
C SER A 87 12.00 2.77 -3.03
N VAL A 88 11.34 3.50 -2.13
CA VAL A 88 10.54 4.66 -2.50
C VAL A 88 11.47 5.86 -2.51
N ARG A 89 11.71 6.47 -3.68
CA ARG A 89 12.42 7.74 -3.77
C ARG A 89 11.40 8.85 -3.60
N THR A 90 11.49 9.60 -2.51
CA THR A 90 10.80 10.89 -2.37
C THR A 90 11.61 11.92 -3.15
N SER A 91 11.02 12.51 -4.19
CA SER A 91 11.54 13.71 -4.85
C SER A 91 11.40 14.93 -3.96
#